data_AF-A0A562NPF1-F1
#
_entry.id   AF-A0A562NPF1-F1
#
_cell.length_a   1.000
_cell.length_b   1.000
_cell.length_c   1.000
_cell.angle_alpha   90.00
_cell.angle_beta   90.00
_cell.angle_gamma   90.00
#
_symmetry.space_group_name_H-M   'P 1'
#
loop_
_entity.id
_entity.type
_entity.pdbx_description
1 polymer ?
#
loop_
_entity_poly.entity_id
_entity_poly.type
_entity_poly.pdbx_seq_one_letter_code
_entity_poly.pdbx_strand_id
1 'polypeptide(L)'
;MSPRRLRPGEPTHSSTQLNSLSGRIGRTSARATFGQQMTSLAESYEIIGRILAKTILGGLRRQELEAKDVMPDANTEKRYHFADVVSWLHAEGLIISQGAYVGGGYLGVQLTSKGIAAIETGTFNGASGSIRQAVEAKPEGSLGAETYGKIGSFVGGLLGGFAQSAQ
;
A
#
# COMPACT_ATOMS: atom_id res chain seq x y z
N MET A 1 -3.61 39.04 -54.14
CA MET A 1 -3.81 38.16 -55.32
C MET A 1 -2.43 37.71 -55.79
N SER A 2 -2.29 36.47 -56.27
CA SER A 2 -1.00 35.86 -56.66
C SER A 2 -0.63 36.17 -58.12
N PRO A 3 0.60 35.87 -58.59
CA PRO A 3 0.90 34.50 -59.03
C PRO A 3 2.31 33.96 -58.68
N ARG A 4 2.47 32.64 -58.83
CA ARG A 4 3.74 31.89 -58.66
C ARG A 4 4.76 32.21 -59.76
N ARG A 5 6.03 31.90 -59.52
CA ARG A 5 6.89 31.26 -60.53
C ARG A 5 7.57 30.01 -59.95
N LEU A 6 7.25 28.86 -60.56
CA LEU A 6 8.04 27.62 -60.53
C LEU A 6 9.02 27.63 -61.71
N ARG A 7 10.14 26.90 -61.63
CA ARG A 7 10.91 26.30 -62.76
C ARG A 7 11.98 25.32 -62.20
N PRO A 8 12.58 24.42 -63.01
CA PRO A 8 12.52 22.98 -62.69
C PRO A 8 13.88 22.26 -62.71
N GLY A 9 13.89 20.95 -62.38
CA GLY A 9 15.07 20.09 -62.52
C GLY A 9 14.84 18.64 -62.09
N GLU A 10 14.27 17.82 -62.98
CA GLU A 10 14.17 16.36 -62.92
C GLU A 10 14.24 15.80 -64.36
N PRO A 11 14.48 14.49 -64.57
CA PRO A 11 15.11 13.48 -63.71
C PRO A 11 16.52 13.14 -64.32
N THR A 12 17.13 11.94 -64.45
CA THR A 12 16.81 10.53 -64.17
C THR A 12 18.12 9.71 -64.18
N HIS A 13 18.24 8.59 -63.44
CA HIS A 13 18.49 7.24 -63.99
C HIS A 13 18.66 6.17 -62.90
N SER A 14 18.19 4.95 -63.20
CA SER A 14 18.16 3.81 -62.30
C SER A 14 19.49 3.06 -62.18
N SER A 15 19.72 2.40 -61.04
CA SER A 15 20.59 1.22 -60.94
C SER A 15 20.15 0.34 -59.77
N THR A 16 19.58 -0.83 -60.07
CA THR A 16 19.18 -1.83 -59.08
C THR A 16 20.40 -2.61 -58.61
N GLN A 17 20.65 -2.68 -57.30
CA GLN A 17 21.23 -3.88 -56.69
C GLN A 17 20.49 -4.28 -55.41
N LEU A 18 19.85 -5.44 -55.48
CA LEU A 18 19.48 -6.24 -54.31
C LEU A 18 20.75 -6.85 -53.72
N ASN A 19 20.90 -6.88 -52.39
CA ASN A 19 21.87 -7.78 -51.78
C ASN A 19 21.50 -8.23 -50.35
N SER A 20 21.81 -9.49 -50.07
CA SER A 20 21.84 -10.17 -48.76
C SER A 20 20.69 -9.97 -47.76
N LEU A 21 19.85 -11.01 -47.60
CA LEU A 21 19.14 -11.26 -46.34
C LEU A 21 20.14 -11.57 -45.21
N SER A 22 19.89 -11.08 -43.99
CA SER A 22 20.00 -11.84 -42.71
C SER A 22 19.89 -10.95 -41.45
N GLY A 23 18.92 -10.03 -41.42
CA GLY A 23 18.57 -9.32 -40.18
C GLY A 23 17.88 -10.28 -39.21
N ARG A 24 18.59 -10.73 -38.16
CA ARG A 24 18.03 -11.62 -37.13
C ARG A 24 16.80 -10.97 -36.48
N ILE A 25 15.60 -11.51 -36.73
CA ILE A 25 14.42 -11.23 -35.89
C ILE A 25 14.58 -12.01 -34.57
N GLY A 26 15.51 -11.54 -33.75
CA GLY A 26 15.49 -11.83 -32.32
C GLY A 26 14.22 -11.22 -31.76
N ARG A 27 13.18 -12.04 -31.56
CA ARG A 27 12.05 -11.67 -30.72
C ARG A 27 12.55 -11.60 -29.28
N THR A 28 13.25 -10.52 -28.96
CA THR A 28 13.44 -10.09 -27.58
C THR A 28 12.06 -9.74 -27.07
N SER A 29 11.36 -10.74 -26.54
CA SER A 29 10.19 -10.51 -25.70
C SER A 29 10.68 -9.69 -24.53
N ALA A 30 10.55 -8.36 -24.66
CA ALA A 30 10.51 -7.44 -23.55
C ALA A 30 9.27 -7.80 -22.74
N ARG A 31 9.39 -8.89 -21.98
CA ARG A 31 8.48 -9.25 -20.91
C ARG A 31 8.53 -8.04 -20.00
N ALA A 32 7.48 -7.22 -20.09
CA ALA A 32 7.27 -6.15 -19.15
C ALA A 32 7.12 -6.82 -17.79
N THR A 33 8.23 -6.90 -17.06
CA THR A 33 8.23 -7.21 -15.64
C THR A 33 7.56 -6.02 -14.99
N PHE A 34 6.23 -6.04 -14.97
CA PHE A 34 5.44 -5.37 -13.96
C PHE A 34 5.96 -5.91 -12.64
N GLY A 35 6.95 -5.20 -12.10
CA GLY A 35 7.42 -5.39 -10.76
C GLY A 35 6.32 -4.92 -9.81
N GLN A 36 5.27 -5.75 -9.66
CA GLN A 36 4.61 -5.81 -8.38
C GLN A 36 5.69 -6.26 -7.39
N GLN A 37 6.37 -5.28 -6.81
CA GLN A 37 7.17 -5.48 -5.62
C GLN A 37 6.18 -5.95 -4.56
N MET A 38 6.10 -7.28 -4.36
CA MET A 38 5.12 -7.86 -3.46
C MET A 38 5.39 -7.31 -2.07
N THR A 39 4.49 -6.44 -1.62
CA THR A 39 4.50 -5.83 -0.29
C THR A 39 4.56 -6.95 0.73
N SER A 40 5.65 -6.97 1.49
CA SER A 40 5.95 -8.09 2.37
C SER A 40 4.92 -8.16 3.50
N LEU A 41 4.68 -9.37 4.01
CA LEU A 41 3.80 -9.56 5.16
C LEU A 41 4.27 -8.76 6.39
N ALA A 42 5.58 -8.46 6.48
CA ALA A 42 6.15 -7.58 7.49
C ALA A 42 5.74 -6.10 7.30
N GLU A 43 5.74 -5.58 6.07
CA GLU A 43 5.21 -4.25 5.76
C GLU A 43 3.70 -4.17 6.04
N SER A 44 2.94 -5.20 5.67
CA SER A 44 1.51 -5.31 6.03
C SER A 44 1.30 -5.19 7.54
N TYR A 45 2.07 -5.92 8.34
CA TYR A 45 2.01 -5.85 9.80
C TYR A 45 2.46 -4.49 10.34
N GLU A 46 3.48 -3.84 9.76
CA GLU A 46 3.86 -2.49 10.17
C GLU A 46 2.73 -1.47 9.91
N ILE A 47 2.10 -1.54 8.75
CA ILE A 47 0.97 -0.68 8.36
C ILE A 47 -0.23 -0.92 9.28
N ILE A 48 -0.57 -2.19 9.58
CA ILE A 48 -1.61 -2.53 10.57
C ILE A 48 -1.29 -1.89 11.94
N GLY A 49 -0.07 -2.08 12.44
CA GLY A 49 0.33 -1.54 13.75
C GLY A 49 0.25 -0.01 13.82
N ARG A 50 0.65 0.68 12.75
CA ARG A 50 0.57 2.14 12.62
C ARG A 50 -0.87 2.66 12.54
N ILE A 51 -1.73 2.00 11.75
CA ILE A 51 -3.16 2.32 11.66
C ILE A 51 -3.81 2.16 13.04
N LEU A 52 -3.59 1.02 13.69
CA LEU A 52 -4.12 0.74 15.02
C LEU A 52 -3.64 1.79 16.03
N ALA A 53 -2.35 2.14 16.04
CA ALA A 53 -1.81 3.18 16.91
C ALA A 53 -2.47 4.56 16.69
N LYS A 54 -2.64 5.01 15.43
CA LYS A 54 -3.37 6.26 15.15
C LYS A 54 -4.85 6.16 15.60
N THR A 55 -5.50 4.99 15.49
CA THR A 55 -6.88 4.82 16.01
C THR A 55 -6.98 4.72 17.53
N ILE A 56 -5.94 4.24 18.22
CA ILE A 56 -5.84 4.27 19.68
C ILE A 56 -5.76 5.71 20.18
N LEU A 57 -4.87 6.52 19.58
CA LEU A 57 -4.66 7.92 19.98
C LEU A 57 -5.86 8.82 19.65
N GLY A 58 -6.65 8.48 18.63
CA GLY A 58 -7.97 9.10 18.39
C GLY A 58 -9.07 8.63 19.37
N GLY A 59 -8.85 7.53 20.08
CA GLY A 59 -9.80 6.94 21.03
C GLY A 59 -11.12 6.53 20.36
N LEU A 60 -12.25 6.84 21.00
CA LEU A 60 -13.59 6.61 20.44
C LEU A 60 -14.06 7.69 19.45
N ARG A 61 -13.16 8.56 18.97
CA ARG A 61 -13.51 9.58 17.98
C ARG A 61 -13.40 9.00 16.57
N ARG A 62 -14.30 9.46 15.69
CA ARG A 62 -14.14 9.28 14.25
C ARG A 62 -13.09 10.26 13.76
N GLN A 63 -12.15 9.77 12.95
CA GLN A 63 -11.04 10.57 12.45
C GLN A 63 -10.77 10.32 10.97
N GLU A 64 -10.00 11.22 10.36
CA GLU A 64 -9.43 11.03 9.03
C GLU A 64 -8.14 10.21 9.14
N LEU A 65 -7.98 9.25 8.21
CA LEU A 65 -6.84 8.36 8.14
C LEU A 65 -6.33 8.32 6.69
N GLU A 66 -5.21 8.98 6.43
CA GLU A 66 -4.55 9.02 5.14
C GLU A 66 -3.30 8.14 5.12
N ALA A 67 -2.92 7.65 3.93
CA ALA A 67 -1.70 6.86 3.76
C ALA A 67 -0.45 7.60 4.28
N LYS A 68 -0.42 8.94 4.22
CA LYS A 68 0.70 9.78 4.66
C LYS A 68 0.89 9.82 6.19
N ASP A 69 -0.17 9.59 6.97
CA ASP A 69 -0.09 9.51 8.44
C ASP A 69 0.68 8.26 8.90
N VAL A 70 0.57 7.20 8.10
CA VAL A 70 1.08 5.87 8.37
C VAL A 70 2.46 5.71 7.73
N MET A 71 2.59 6.10 6.46
CA MET A 71 3.81 6.08 5.67
C MET A 71 4.08 7.49 5.09
N PRO A 72 4.95 8.30 5.72
CA PRO A 72 5.28 9.65 5.23
C PRO A 72 5.84 9.68 3.79
N ASP A 73 6.39 8.55 3.31
CA ASP A 73 6.93 8.37 1.96
C ASP A 73 5.97 7.64 1.00
N ALA A 74 4.66 7.66 1.27
CA ALA A 74 3.65 6.92 0.51
C ALA A 74 3.56 7.31 -0.98
N ASN A 75 4.27 6.55 -1.82
CA ASN A 75 4.09 6.48 -3.27
C ASN A 75 2.74 5.82 -3.64
N THR A 76 2.44 5.72 -4.95
CA THR A 76 1.17 5.16 -5.45
C THR A 76 0.92 3.72 -4.99
N GLU A 77 1.96 2.88 -4.92
CA GLU A 77 1.84 1.46 -4.55
C GLU A 77 1.60 1.29 -3.04
N LYS A 78 2.36 2.04 -2.21
CA LYS A 78 2.12 2.14 -0.76
C LYS A 78 0.72 2.66 -0.43
N ARG A 79 0.15 3.55 -1.25
CA ARG A 79 -1.24 4.04 -1.11
C ARG A 79 -2.28 2.96 -1.40
N TYR A 80 -2.08 2.12 -2.42
CA TYR A 80 -2.96 0.97 -2.65
C TYR A 80 -2.84 -0.05 -1.52
N HIS A 81 -1.62 -0.40 -1.10
CA HIS A 81 -1.42 -1.34 -0.01
C HIS A 81 -2.02 -0.86 1.33
N PHE A 82 -1.93 0.44 1.63
CA PHE A 82 -2.66 1.07 2.74
C PHE A 82 -4.18 0.88 2.60
N ALA A 83 -4.75 1.10 1.41
CA ALA A 83 -6.18 0.92 1.17
C ALA A 83 -6.61 -0.56 1.30
N ASP A 84 -5.79 -1.50 0.84
CA ASP A 84 -6.02 -2.94 1.03
C ASP A 84 -6.03 -3.31 2.53
N VAL A 85 -5.05 -2.83 3.30
CA VAL A 85 -4.97 -3.08 4.75
C VAL A 85 -6.14 -2.46 5.51
N VAL A 86 -6.53 -1.21 5.21
CA VAL A 86 -7.71 -0.58 5.83
C VAL A 86 -8.99 -1.34 5.46
N SER A 87 -9.12 -1.78 4.21
CA SER A 87 -10.27 -2.57 3.74
C SER A 87 -10.35 -3.94 4.43
N TRP A 88 -9.20 -4.58 4.68
CA TRP A 88 -9.14 -5.83 5.44
C TRP A 88 -9.49 -5.62 6.93
N LEU A 89 -8.91 -4.62 7.60
CA LEU A 89 -9.25 -4.28 8.99
C LEU A 89 -10.73 -3.92 9.19
N HIS A 90 -11.36 -3.35 8.15
CA HIS A 90 -12.78 -3.06 8.09
C HIS A 90 -13.63 -4.33 7.85
N ALA A 91 -13.24 -5.20 6.92
CA ALA A 91 -13.91 -6.48 6.67
C ALA A 91 -13.86 -7.41 7.90
N GLU A 92 -12.73 -7.39 8.61
CA GLU A 92 -12.55 -8.05 9.91
C GLU A 92 -13.29 -7.35 11.06
N GLY A 93 -13.92 -6.20 10.82
CA GLY A 93 -14.69 -5.46 11.82
C GLY A 93 -13.87 -4.99 13.02
N LEU A 94 -12.55 -4.80 12.89
CA LEU A 94 -11.73 -4.15 13.91
C LEU A 94 -11.91 -2.62 13.89
N ILE A 95 -12.16 -2.08 12.70
CA ILE A 95 -12.49 -0.68 12.47
C ILE A 95 -13.80 -0.56 11.68
N ILE A 96 -14.45 0.60 11.78
CA ILE A 96 -15.45 1.09 10.82
C ILE A 96 -14.88 2.31 10.08
N SER A 97 -15.42 2.62 8.91
CA SER A 97 -15.28 3.93 8.25
C SER A 97 -16.67 4.47 7.88
N GLN A 98 -16.77 5.79 7.62
CA GLN A 98 -18.03 6.40 7.15
C GLN A 98 -18.04 6.71 5.64
N GLY A 99 -16.88 6.67 5.00
CA GLY A 99 -16.72 6.93 3.57
C GLY A 99 -15.81 5.91 2.88
N ALA A 100 -15.94 5.85 1.55
CA ALA A 100 -14.99 5.15 0.68
C ALA A 100 -13.61 5.84 0.68
N TYR A 101 -12.62 5.15 0.10
CA TYR A 101 -11.28 5.71 -0.10
C TYR A 101 -11.33 6.88 -1.11
N VAL A 102 -10.94 8.08 -0.69
CA VAL A 102 -10.95 9.30 -1.51
C VAL A 102 -9.70 10.13 -1.20
N GLY A 103 -9.09 10.74 -2.21
CA GLY A 103 -7.96 11.70 -2.06
C GLY A 103 -6.62 11.12 -1.58
N GLY A 104 -6.61 9.93 -0.99
CA GLY A 104 -5.46 9.33 -0.31
C GLY A 104 -5.76 8.79 1.10
N GLY A 105 -7.02 8.87 1.56
CA GLY A 105 -7.43 8.40 2.88
C GLY A 105 -8.89 7.95 2.97
N TYR A 106 -9.29 7.62 4.19
CA TYR A 106 -10.65 7.25 4.59
C TYR A 106 -11.19 8.24 5.61
N LEU A 107 -12.46 8.60 5.45
CA LEU A 107 -13.17 9.50 6.36
C LEU A 107 -13.94 8.73 7.45
N GLY A 108 -13.83 9.23 8.67
CA GLY A 108 -14.58 8.75 9.82
C GLY A 108 -14.17 7.37 10.32
N VAL A 109 -12.88 7.04 10.23
CA VAL A 109 -12.32 5.78 10.75
C VAL A 109 -12.38 5.78 12.28
N GLN A 110 -12.78 4.64 12.86
CA GLN A 110 -12.94 4.46 14.31
C GLN A 110 -12.77 2.98 14.69
N LEU A 111 -12.20 2.67 15.87
CA LEU A 111 -12.18 1.31 16.42
C LEU A 111 -13.59 0.82 16.78
N THR A 112 -13.86 -0.47 16.54
CA THR A 112 -15.07 -1.15 17.04
C THR A 112 -14.85 -1.73 18.44
N SER A 113 -15.87 -2.33 19.03
CA SER A 113 -15.74 -3.17 20.23
C SER A 113 -14.81 -4.38 20.02
N LYS A 114 -14.81 -5.03 18.84
CA LYS A 114 -13.85 -6.09 18.48
C LYS A 114 -12.42 -5.53 18.39
N GLY A 115 -12.27 -4.34 17.78
CA GLY A 115 -11.00 -3.61 17.70
C GLY A 115 -10.43 -3.28 19.08
N ILE A 116 -11.25 -2.73 19.98
CA ILE A 116 -10.88 -2.40 21.35
C ILE A 116 -10.52 -3.66 22.14
N ALA A 117 -11.30 -4.74 22.03
CA ALA A 117 -10.98 -5.99 22.69
C ALA A 117 -9.61 -6.54 22.24
N ALA A 118 -9.34 -6.55 20.93
CA ALA A 118 -8.07 -7.04 20.37
C ALA A 118 -6.83 -6.29 20.88
N ILE A 119 -6.91 -4.96 21.04
CA ILE A 119 -5.79 -4.15 21.53
C ILE A 119 -5.62 -4.20 23.06
N GLU A 120 -6.67 -4.54 23.82
CA GLU A 120 -6.60 -4.66 25.27
C GLU A 120 -6.18 -6.07 25.74
N THR A 121 -6.50 -7.12 24.97
CA THR A 121 -6.07 -8.50 25.28
C THR A 121 -4.62 -8.81 24.89
N GLY A 122 -4.01 -8.00 24.02
CA GLY A 122 -2.65 -8.23 23.53
C GLY A 122 -1.56 -7.78 24.50
N THR A 123 -0.81 -8.73 25.07
CA THR A 123 0.36 -8.48 25.93
C THR A 123 1.63 -8.31 25.10
N PHE A 124 2.32 -7.17 25.25
CA PHE A 124 3.47 -6.83 24.40
C PHE A 124 4.81 -7.31 24.99
N ASN A 125 5.50 -8.24 24.31
CA ASN A 125 6.82 -8.78 24.68
C ASN A 125 6.93 -9.36 26.12
N GLY A 126 5.83 -9.85 26.71
CA GLY A 126 5.84 -10.48 28.04
C GLY A 126 6.04 -9.53 29.24
N ALA A 127 6.31 -8.25 29.00
CA ALA A 127 6.17 -7.19 29.99
C ALA A 127 4.69 -6.79 30.09
N SER A 128 4.22 -6.50 31.31
CA SER A 128 2.81 -6.20 31.57
C SER A 128 2.39 -4.85 30.97
N GLY A 129 1.77 -4.90 29.79
CA GLY A 129 1.12 -3.76 29.15
C GLY A 129 0.29 -4.19 27.94
N SER A 130 -0.89 -3.59 27.77
CA SER A 130 -1.73 -3.78 26.57
C SER A 130 -1.19 -3.01 25.36
N ILE A 131 -1.64 -3.33 24.14
CA ILE A 131 -1.26 -2.59 22.93
C ILE A 131 -1.67 -1.12 23.05
N ARG A 132 -2.83 -0.83 23.69
CA ARG A 132 -3.22 0.55 24.03
C ARG A 132 -2.14 1.24 24.87
N GLN A 133 -1.73 0.64 25.99
CA GLN A 133 -0.77 1.23 26.92
C GLN A 133 0.61 1.44 26.26
N ALA A 134 1.04 0.51 25.40
CA ALA A 134 2.29 0.64 24.64
C ALA A 134 2.26 1.82 23.64
N VAL A 135 1.09 2.16 23.09
CA VAL A 135 0.90 3.30 22.19
C VAL A 135 0.71 4.61 22.95
N GLU A 136 -0.12 4.63 24.00
CA GLU A 136 -0.40 5.83 24.81
C GLU A 136 0.84 6.33 25.57
N ALA A 137 1.79 5.45 25.89
CA ALA A 137 3.09 5.84 26.43
C ALA A 137 4.01 6.57 25.42
N LYS A 138 3.67 6.57 24.12
CA LYS A 138 4.45 7.15 23.01
C LYS A 138 3.55 7.83 21.96
N PRO A 139 2.81 8.89 22.34
CA PRO A 139 1.74 9.47 21.52
C PRO A 139 2.22 10.18 20.24
N GLU A 140 3.49 10.60 20.18
CA GLU A 140 4.07 11.27 18.99
C GLU A 140 4.45 10.30 17.86
N GLY A 141 3.92 9.07 17.86
CA GLY A 141 4.28 8.02 16.90
C GLY A 141 5.72 7.50 17.06
N SER A 142 6.37 7.75 18.22
CA SER A 142 7.78 7.41 18.49
C SER A 142 8.02 5.92 18.84
N LEU A 143 7.14 5.05 18.34
CA LEU A 143 7.35 3.61 18.26
C LEU A 143 8.17 3.31 16.99
N GLY A 144 9.13 2.39 17.09
CA GLY A 144 9.90 1.96 15.93
C GLY A 144 9.07 1.10 14.98
N ALA A 145 9.51 1.00 13.71
CA ALA A 145 8.95 0.07 12.71
C ALA A 145 8.78 -1.36 13.26
N GLU A 146 9.79 -1.88 13.96
CA GLU A 146 9.76 -3.18 14.64
C GLU A 146 8.60 -3.31 15.63
N THR A 147 8.29 -2.25 16.40
CA THR A 147 7.20 -2.25 17.37
C THR A 147 5.83 -2.26 16.68
N TYR A 148 5.66 -1.47 15.62
CA TYR A 148 4.45 -1.52 14.80
C TYR A 148 4.26 -2.89 14.14
N GLY A 149 5.34 -3.46 13.57
CA GLY A 149 5.34 -4.82 13.03
C GLY A 149 4.94 -5.88 14.05
N LYS A 150 5.40 -5.76 15.31
CA LYS A 150 4.96 -6.64 16.42
C LYS A 150 3.47 -6.47 16.75
N ILE A 151 2.97 -5.23 16.80
CA ILE A 151 1.54 -4.94 17.04
C ILE A 151 0.67 -5.55 15.92
N GLY A 152 1.01 -5.30 14.67
CA GLY A 152 0.25 -5.84 13.53
C GLY A 152 0.39 -7.34 13.35
N SER A 153 1.54 -7.93 13.70
CA SER A 153 1.73 -9.38 13.73
C SER A 153 0.88 -10.03 14.82
N PHE A 154 0.78 -9.43 16.01
CA PHE A 154 -0.14 -9.90 17.05
C PHE A 154 -1.60 -9.88 16.57
N VAL A 155 -2.06 -8.77 16.00
CA VAL A 155 -3.47 -8.65 15.55
C VAL A 155 -3.74 -9.52 14.32
N GLY A 156 -2.78 -9.65 13.41
CA GLY A 156 -2.81 -10.60 12.29
C GLY A 156 -2.88 -12.05 12.78
N GLY A 157 -2.12 -12.41 13.82
CA GLY A 157 -2.19 -13.71 14.47
C GLY A 157 -3.48 -13.96 15.24
N LEU A 158 -4.05 -12.94 15.88
CA LEU A 158 -5.34 -13.05 16.59
C LEU A 158 -6.50 -13.32 15.64
N LEU A 159 -6.47 -12.74 14.43
CA LEU A 159 -7.48 -12.96 13.40
C LEU A 159 -7.22 -14.24 12.59
N GLY A 160 -5.98 -14.45 12.14
CA GLY A 160 -5.55 -15.65 11.42
C GLY A 160 -5.52 -16.92 12.26
N GLY A 161 -5.51 -16.81 13.59
CA GLY A 161 -5.40 -17.95 14.52
C GLY A 161 -6.55 -18.96 14.45
N PHE A 162 -7.72 -18.56 13.95
CA PHE A 162 -8.80 -19.51 13.65
C PHE A 162 -8.45 -20.48 12.51
N ALA A 163 -7.50 -20.14 11.63
CA ALA A 163 -6.97 -21.05 10.62
C ALA A 163 -5.89 -22.02 11.17
N GLN A 164 -5.30 -21.74 12.34
CA GLN A 164 -4.38 -22.66 13.03
C GLN A 164 -5.08 -23.63 14.00
N SER A 165 -6.41 -23.56 14.14
CA SER A 165 -7.19 -24.46 15.01
C SER A 165 -7.53 -25.82 14.33
N ALA A 166 -6.71 -26.25 13.37
CA ALA A 166 -6.97 -27.40 12.50
C ALA A 166 -5.68 -28.18 12.14
N GLN A 167 -4.85 -28.48 13.15
CA GLN A 167 -3.71 -29.38 13.04
C GLN A 167 -3.44 -30.11 14.36
#